data_AF-A0A9P7EK07-F1
#
_entry.id   AF-A0A9P7EK07-F1
#
_cell.length_a   1.000
_cell.length_b   1.000
_cell.length_c   1.000
_cell.angle_alpha   90.00
_cell.angle_beta   90.00
_cell.angle_gamma   90.00
#
_symmetry.space_group_name_H-M   'P 1'
#
loop_
_entity.id
_entity.type
_entity.pdbx_description
1 polymer ?
#
loop_
_entity_poly.entity_id
_entity_poly.type
_entity_poly.pdbx_seq_one_letter_code
_entity_poly.pdbx_strand_id
1 'polypeptide(L)'
;MYPDSHQRQHLLDQVRRLHGCGQADAKHITAWFQRYRATVRKKSMQDDDNILFTNFTSEQLDILRPLLRNNPFPKKEMIDIWSVCIKAEREQVSKWVSYHQAKTAPLRGTSEQSTSVSPTAPLPHLPTPARSLSPIHTRGVSLPSIATKEEPSPTSPLWPAHTAPVSYANLPQHATVNTDVLDELNPPFMRKPSSDGPRPPRDVPARILSPVKQLAKDINHGITSHRPGSSRKPSSHAEFNAMFKPYEKMMTQFIHNVESGKLQHLGWEPSLHKAT
;
A
#
# COMPACT_ATOMS: atom_id res chain seq x y z
N MET A 1 4.27 18.00 19.29
CA MET A 1 3.51 18.73 20.34
C MET A 1 2.05 18.87 19.92
N TYR A 2 1.11 18.76 20.86
CA TYR A 2 -0.30 19.10 20.60
C TYR A 2 -0.53 20.54 21.08
N PRO A 3 -1.15 21.40 20.26
CA PRO A 3 -1.44 22.75 20.71
C PRO A 3 -2.41 22.70 21.89
N ASP A 4 -2.18 23.54 22.89
CA ASP A 4 -3.07 23.64 24.04
C ASP A 4 -4.45 24.23 23.63
N SER A 5 -5.38 24.33 24.59
CA SER A 5 -6.71 24.86 24.30
C SER A 5 -6.70 26.33 23.88
N HIS A 6 -5.80 27.13 24.47
CA HIS A 6 -5.69 28.55 24.21
C HIS A 6 -5.10 28.81 22.80
N GLN A 7 -4.06 28.07 22.43
CA GLN A 7 -3.46 28.09 21.10
C GLN A 7 -4.46 27.70 20.00
N ARG A 8 -5.30 26.69 20.25
CA ARG A 8 -6.36 26.29 19.30
C ARG A 8 -7.42 27.38 19.14
N GLN A 9 -7.81 28.05 20.23
CA GLN A 9 -8.76 29.15 20.16
C GLN A 9 -8.19 30.34 19.40
N HIS A 10 -6.94 30.71 19.69
CA HIS A 10 -6.25 31.79 18.97
C HIS A 10 -6.15 31.50 17.46
N LEU A 11 -5.80 30.27 17.07
CA LEU A 11 -5.78 29.86 15.67
C LEU A 11 -7.17 29.91 15.02
N LEU A 12 -8.21 29.49 15.75
CA LEU A 12 -9.57 29.56 15.26
C LEU A 12 -10.01 31.01 14.98
N ASP A 13 -9.68 31.92 15.90
CA ASP A 13 -9.99 33.35 15.74
C ASP A 13 -9.22 33.96 14.57
N GLN A 14 -7.96 33.55 14.35
CA GLN A 14 -7.19 33.95 13.16
C GLN A 14 -7.83 33.42 11.86
N VAL A 15 -8.23 32.15 11.82
CA VAL A 15 -8.86 31.56 10.63
C VAL A 15 -10.19 32.24 10.31
N ARG A 16 -11.00 32.58 11.32
CA ARG A 16 -12.27 33.29 11.12
C ARG A 16 -12.12 34.70 10.58
N ARG A 17 -10.98 35.35 10.81
CA ARG A 17 -10.67 36.69 10.26
C ARG A 17 -10.33 36.65 8.77
N LEU A 18 -10.07 35.47 8.19
CA LEU A 18 -9.82 35.32 6.75
C LEU A 18 -11.14 35.34 5.97
N HIS A 19 -11.17 36.05 4.84
CA HIS A 19 -12.35 36.14 3.98
C HIS A 19 -12.80 34.74 3.52
N GLY A 20 -14.07 34.41 3.77
CA GLY A 20 -14.67 33.12 3.41
C GLY A 20 -14.53 32.01 4.46
N CYS A 21 -13.81 32.24 5.56
CA CYS A 21 -13.60 31.25 6.62
C CYS A 21 -14.45 31.49 7.89
N GLY A 22 -15.48 32.34 7.82
CA GLY A 22 -16.32 32.70 8.97
C GLY A 22 -17.05 31.52 9.64
N GLN A 23 -17.26 30.42 8.90
CA GLN A 23 -17.91 29.20 9.39
C GLN A 23 -16.91 28.18 10.00
N ALA A 24 -15.63 28.52 10.11
CA ALA A 24 -14.66 27.65 10.75
C ALA A 24 -15.03 27.43 12.23
N ASP A 25 -15.00 26.17 12.65
CA ASP A 25 -15.25 25.75 14.03
C ASP A 25 -14.00 25.07 14.63
N ALA A 26 -14.03 24.84 15.94
CA ALA A 26 -12.94 24.15 16.63
C ALA A 26 -12.73 22.70 16.13
N LYS A 27 -13.75 22.07 15.55
CA LYS A 27 -13.66 20.72 14.97
C LYS A 27 -12.81 20.74 13.71
N HIS A 28 -12.93 21.74 12.84
CA HIS A 28 -12.11 21.90 11.65
C HIS A 28 -10.62 22.03 12.01
N ILE A 29 -10.29 22.87 13.01
CA ILE A 29 -8.90 23.03 13.49
C ILE A 29 -8.37 21.71 14.06
N THR A 30 -9.17 21.02 14.88
CA THR A 30 -8.79 19.73 15.46
C THR A 30 -8.55 18.67 14.38
N ALA A 31 -9.46 18.57 13.40
CA ALA A 31 -9.35 17.66 12.26
C ALA A 31 -8.15 17.99 11.38
N TRP A 32 -7.81 19.27 11.22
CA TRP A 32 -6.61 19.70 10.51
C TRP A 32 -5.33 19.23 11.24
N PHE A 33 -5.20 19.45 12.54
CA PHE A 33 -4.04 18.97 13.32
C PHE A 33 -3.94 17.45 13.36
N GLN A 34 -5.06 16.74 13.35
CA GLN A 34 -5.06 15.28 13.21
C GLN A 34 -4.52 14.85 11.84
N ARG A 35 -5.02 15.46 10.75
CA ARG A 35 -4.53 15.22 9.39
C ARG A 35 -3.05 15.57 9.24
N TYR A 36 -2.63 16.74 9.71
CA TYR A 36 -1.24 17.19 9.69
C TYR A 36 -0.31 16.24 10.44
N ARG A 37 -0.70 15.75 11.61
CA ARG A 37 0.12 14.76 12.34
C ARG A 37 0.16 13.42 11.62
N ALA A 38 -0.93 12.99 11.01
CA ALA A 38 -0.93 11.78 10.21
C ALA A 38 0.01 11.90 9.00
N THR A 39 0.09 13.06 8.36
CA THR A 39 1.03 13.30 7.26
C THR A 39 2.48 13.40 7.73
N VAL A 40 2.75 14.11 8.83
CA VAL A 40 4.11 14.21 9.41
C VAL A 40 4.61 12.85 9.88
N ARG A 41 3.77 12.01 10.51
CA ARG A 41 4.15 10.64 10.88
C ARG A 41 4.47 9.78 9.66
N LYS A 42 3.67 9.89 8.59
CA LYS A 42 3.97 9.21 7.33
C LYS A 42 5.31 9.67 6.75
N LYS A 43 5.61 10.97 6.81
CA LYS A 43 6.88 11.53 6.33
C LYS A 43 8.07 11.10 7.19
N SER A 44 7.92 11.07 8.52
CA SER A 44 8.97 10.57 9.42
C SER A 44 9.31 9.10 9.15
N MET A 45 8.31 8.25 8.88
CA MET A 45 8.59 6.85 8.50
C MET A 45 9.33 6.75 7.16
N GLN A 46 9.11 7.71 6.25
CA GLN A 46 9.84 7.80 4.99
C GLN A 46 11.29 8.29 5.17
N ASP A 47 11.53 9.17 6.15
CA ASP A 47 12.88 9.62 6.50
C ASP A 47 13.70 8.51 7.18
N ASP A 48 13.08 7.66 8.02
CA ASP A 48 13.76 6.50 8.61
C ASP A 48 14.33 5.57 7.53
N ASP A 49 13.57 5.35 6.45
CA ASP A 49 13.98 4.48 5.34
C ASP A 49 15.17 5.09 4.57
N ASN A 50 15.19 6.42 4.38
CA ASN A 50 16.31 7.13 3.74
C ASN A 50 17.60 7.03 4.57
N ILE A 51 17.50 7.03 5.91
CA ILE A 51 18.66 6.93 6.80
C ILE A 51 19.22 5.50 6.81
N LEU A 52 18.34 4.49 6.85
CA LEU A 52 18.75 3.08 6.93
C LEU A 52 19.22 2.51 5.59
N PHE A 53 18.73 3.07 4.48
CA PHE A 53 19.01 2.60 3.14
C PHE A 53 19.45 3.73 2.22
N THR A 54 20.60 4.33 2.55
CA THR A 54 21.23 5.42 1.77
C THR A 54 21.58 5.04 0.33
N ASN A 55 21.60 3.74 0.01
CA ASN A 55 21.81 3.23 -1.33
C ASN A 55 20.59 3.40 -2.25
N PHE A 56 19.41 3.73 -1.69
CA PHE A 56 18.22 4.01 -2.48
C PHE A 56 17.96 5.51 -2.58
N THR A 57 17.54 5.95 -3.76
CA THR A 57 16.93 7.27 -3.93
C THR A 57 15.51 7.27 -3.39
N SER A 58 14.99 8.45 -3.03
CA SER A 58 13.58 8.59 -2.61
C SER A 58 12.61 8.07 -3.66
N GLU A 59 12.93 8.23 -4.95
CA GLU A 59 12.10 7.71 -6.05
C GLU A 59 12.09 6.18 -6.08
N GLN A 60 13.25 5.52 -5.89
CA GLN A 60 13.32 4.07 -5.81
C GLN A 60 12.50 3.52 -4.62
N LEU A 61 12.56 4.19 -3.46
CA LEU A 61 11.75 3.82 -2.29
C LEU A 61 10.25 4.00 -2.56
N ASP A 62 9.86 5.09 -3.23
CA ASP A 62 8.47 5.33 -3.63
C ASP A 62 7.95 4.20 -4.56
N ILE A 63 8.80 3.74 -5.48
CA ILE A 63 8.52 2.63 -6.40
C ILE A 63 8.44 1.28 -5.66
N LEU A 64 9.26 1.05 -4.63
CA LEU A 64 9.26 -0.19 -3.85
C LEU A 64 8.07 -0.30 -2.87
N ARG A 65 7.47 0.79 -2.40
CA ARG A 65 6.33 0.72 -1.46
C ARG A 65 5.11 -0.07 -1.99
N PRO A 66 4.68 0.09 -3.25
CA PRO A 66 3.64 -0.75 -3.86
C PRO A 66 3.91 -2.25 -3.76
N LEU A 67 5.17 -2.70 -3.85
CA LEU A 67 5.53 -4.11 -3.74
C LEU A 67 5.04 -4.70 -2.42
N LEU A 68 5.40 -4.06 -1.29
CA LEU A 68 5.01 -4.53 0.04
C LEU A 68 3.53 -4.34 0.34
N ARG A 69 2.91 -3.29 -0.23
CA ARG A 69 1.47 -3.04 -0.07
C ARG A 69 0.63 -4.14 -0.71
N ASN A 70 1.04 -4.62 -1.89
CA ASN A 70 0.31 -5.64 -2.64
C ASN A 70 0.74 -7.06 -2.25
N ASN A 71 2.00 -7.23 -1.85
CA ASN A 71 2.60 -8.51 -1.50
C ASN A 71 3.49 -8.34 -0.26
N PRO A 72 2.95 -8.56 0.96
CA PRO A 72 3.73 -8.42 2.20
C PRO A 72 4.92 -9.40 2.25
N PHE A 73 4.79 -10.55 1.58
CA PHE A 73 5.80 -11.60 1.50
C PHE A 73 6.21 -11.85 0.04
N PRO A 74 6.95 -10.92 -0.60
CA PRO A 74 7.31 -11.09 -2.00
C PRO A 74 8.28 -12.27 -2.16
N LYS A 75 8.02 -13.11 -3.17
CA LYS A 75 8.90 -14.23 -3.52
C LYS A 75 10.25 -13.73 -4.04
N LYS A 76 11.26 -14.60 -3.98
CA LYS A 76 12.62 -14.35 -4.48
C LYS A 76 12.65 -13.80 -5.91
N GLU A 77 11.86 -14.38 -6.81
CA GLU A 77 11.73 -13.94 -8.21
C GLU A 77 11.18 -12.51 -8.34
N MET A 78 10.26 -12.13 -7.47
CA MET A 78 9.71 -10.77 -7.49
C MET A 78 10.76 -9.77 -7.03
N ILE A 79 11.54 -10.09 -6.00
CA ILE A 79 12.68 -9.26 -5.58
C ILE A 79 13.68 -9.07 -6.75
N ASP A 80 13.91 -10.11 -7.55
CA ASP A 80 14.78 -10.04 -8.73
C ASP A 80 14.22 -9.14 -9.84
N ILE A 81 12.91 -9.22 -10.11
CA ILE A 81 12.27 -8.33 -11.09
C ILE A 81 12.37 -6.87 -10.62
N TRP A 82 12.06 -6.61 -9.35
CA TRP A 82 12.06 -5.25 -8.83
C TRP A 82 13.47 -4.67 -8.77
N SER A 83 14.50 -5.45 -8.40
CA SER A 83 15.89 -4.97 -8.39
C SER A 83 16.36 -4.51 -9.77
N VAL A 84 15.99 -5.25 -10.82
CA VAL A 84 16.24 -4.85 -12.22
C VAL A 84 15.45 -3.58 -12.58
N CYS A 85 14.16 -3.51 -12.23
CA CYS A 85 13.31 -2.35 -12.53
C CYS A 85 13.84 -1.05 -11.91
N ILE A 86 14.31 -1.10 -10.66
CA ILE A 86 14.82 0.09 -9.95
C ILE A 86 16.33 0.28 -10.13
N LYS A 87 17.01 -0.58 -10.91
CA LYS A 87 18.46 -0.57 -11.13
C LYS A 87 19.27 -0.57 -9.83
N ALA A 88 18.86 -1.41 -8.88
CA ALA A 88 19.53 -1.55 -7.59
C ALA A 88 20.04 -2.98 -7.39
N GLU A 89 21.00 -3.13 -6.47
CA GLU A 89 21.52 -4.43 -6.07
C GLU A 89 20.42 -5.26 -5.38
N ARG A 90 20.31 -6.53 -5.78
CA ARG A 90 19.30 -7.48 -5.30
C ARG A 90 19.30 -7.61 -3.78
N GLU A 91 20.49 -7.67 -3.20
CA GLU A 91 20.75 -7.82 -1.78
C GLU A 91 20.19 -6.64 -0.99
N GLN A 92 20.31 -5.42 -1.53
CA GLN A 92 19.74 -4.22 -0.91
C GLN A 92 18.21 -4.26 -0.91
N VAL A 93 17.61 -4.67 -2.03
CA VAL A 93 16.14 -4.78 -2.13
C VAL A 93 15.62 -5.86 -1.18
N SER A 94 16.32 -6.99 -1.10
CA SER A 94 15.97 -8.06 -0.16
C SER A 94 16.07 -7.57 1.29
N LYS A 95 17.14 -6.85 1.66
CA LYS A 95 17.33 -6.30 3.00
C LYS A 95 16.23 -5.29 3.37
N TRP A 96 15.86 -4.43 2.42
CA TRP A 96 14.78 -3.46 2.58
C TRP A 96 13.43 -4.15 2.81
N VAL A 97 13.11 -5.15 1.99
CA VAL A 97 11.89 -5.98 2.14
C VAL A 97 11.86 -6.64 3.53
N SER A 98 12.94 -7.30 3.94
CA SER A 98 13.02 -7.98 5.24
C SER A 98 12.86 -7.01 6.42
N TYR A 99 13.45 -5.82 6.34
CA TYR A 99 13.27 -4.77 7.36
C TYR A 99 11.80 -4.37 7.51
N HIS A 100 11.12 -4.10 6.40
CA HIS A 100 9.71 -3.73 6.46
C HIS A 100 8.79 -4.90 6.85
N GLN A 101 9.12 -6.13 6.49
CA GLN A 101 8.41 -7.32 7.00
C GLN A 101 8.53 -7.42 8.51
N ALA A 102 9.73 -7.24 9.07
CA ALA A 102 9.92 -7.23 10.52
C ALA A 102 9.19 -6.06 11.20
N LYS A 103 9.13 -4.90 10.55
CA LYS A 103 8.43 -3.70 11.04
C LYS A 103 6.89 -3.83 10.98
N THR A 104 6.37 -4.57 10.00
CA THR A 104 4.93 -4.74 9.76
C THR A 104 4.36 -6.01 10.36
N ALA A 105 5.21 -7.00 10.66
CA ALA A 105 4.85 -8.12 11.50
C ALA A 105 4.24 -7.53 12.77
N PRO A 106 2.92 -7.72 13.01
CA PRO A 106 2.31 -7.23 14.22
C PRO A 106 3.15 -7.77 15.37
N LEU A 107 3.47 -6.94 16.36
CA LEU A 107 3.94 -7.39 17.68
C LEU A 107 2.83 -8.20 18.38
N ARG A 108 2.29 -9.22 17.72
CA ARG A 108 1.52 -10.30 18.31
C ARG A 108 2.53 -11.16 19.06
N GLY A 109 2.90 -10.71 20.25
CA GLY A 109 3.61 -11.54 21.21
C GLY A 109 5.12 -11.33 21.26
N THR A 110 5.57 -10.13 21.61
CA THR A 110 6.47 -10.05 22.77
C THR A 110 5.60 -10.34 24.00
N SER A 111 5.17 -11.58 24.30
CA SER A 111 5.97 -12.68 24.86
C SER A 111 7.30 -12.19 25.39
N GLU A 112 7.31 -11.94 26.70
CA GLU A 112 8.43 -11.57 27.55
C GLU A 112 9.51 -12.68 27.62
N GLN A 113 9.92 -13.23 26.48
CA GLN A 113 10.92 -14.29 26.46
C GLN A 113 12.32 -13.72 26.32
N SER A 114 12.95 -13.62 27.49
CA SER A 114 14.32 -14.05 27.71
C SER A 114 15.40 -13.08 27.24
N THR A 115 15.63 -12.07 28.08
CA THR A 115 17.00 -11.86 28.57
C THR A 115 17.47 -13.16 29.23
N SER A 116 18.01 -14.07 28.42
CA SER A 116 18.77 -15.22 28.90
C SER A 116 20.00 -14.65 29.61
N VAL A 117 19.92 -14.60 30.93
CA VAL A 117 21.04 -14.34 31.81
C VAL A 117 21.94 -15.56 31.68
N SER A 118 23.00 -15.46 30.87
CA SER A 118 24.06 -16.47 30.92
C SER A 118 24.60 -16.56 32.34
N PRO A 119 24.83 -17.77 32.89
CA PRO A 119 25.43 -17.94 34.19
C PRO A 119 26.89 -17.46 34.11
N THR A 120 27.15 -16.31 34.73
CA THR A 120 28.49 -15.78 34.96
C THR A 120 29.29 -16.81 35.75
N ALA A 121 30.33 -17.35 35.13
CA ALA A 121 31.42 -18.01 35.83
C ALA A 121 31.98 -17.04 36.91
N PRO A 122 32.31 -17.52 38.12
CA PRO A 122 32.75 -16.65 39.20
C PRO A 122 34.10 -16.02 38.85
N LEU A 123 34.09 -14.77 38.39
CA LEU A 123 35.29 -13.96 38.24
C LEU A 123 35.66 -13.34 39.61
N PRO A 124 36.95 -13.34 40.00
CA PRO A 124 37.41 -12.82 41.28
C PRO A 124 37.16 -11.32 41.39
N HIS A 125 36.69 -10.95 42.57
CA HIS A 125 36.19 -9.65 42.98
C HIS A 125 37.33 -8.62 42.99
N LEU A 126 37.18 -7.56 42.19
CA LEU A 126 37.96 -6.34 42.36
C LEU A 126 37.39 -5.51 43.53
N PRO A 127 38.24 -4.81 44.31
CA PRO A 127 37.80 -4.04 45.46
C PRO A 127 37.01 -2.80 45.01
N THR A 128 35.77 -2.72 45.47
CA THR A 128 34.87 -1.57 45.35
C THR A 128 35.49 -0.35 46.06
N PRO A 129 35.66 0.81 45.39
CA PRO A 129 36.01 2.05 46.07
C PRO A 129 34.82 2.53 46.91
N ALA A 130 35.10 2.82 48.17
CA ALA A 130 34.13 3.23 49.15
C ALA A 130 33.65 4.69 48.94
N ARG A 131 32.38 4.90 49.34
CA ARG A 131 31.75 6.16 49.78
C ARG A 131 31.40 7.21 48.72
N SER A 132 30.10 7.35 48.50
CA SER A 132 29.46 8.66 48.53
C SER A 132 28.13 8.57 49.27
N LEU A 133 28.01 9.36 50.33
CA LEU A 133 26.82 9.52 51.18
C LEU A 133 25.93 10.59 50.56
N SER A 134 24.64 10.31 50.36
CA SER A 134 23.57 11.30 50.15
C SER A 134 22.18 10.65 50.25
N PRO A 135 21.11 11.40 50.60
CA PRO A 135 20.33 11.10 51.79
C PRO A 135 18.99 10.40 51.57
N ILE A 136 18.54 9.84 52.70
CA ILE A 136 17.25 9.23 53.02
C ILE A 136 16.06 10.06 52.54
N HIS A 137 15.24 9.48 51.64
CA HIS A 137 13.82 9.79 51.56
C HIS A 137 12.99 8.51 51.71
N THR A 138 12.22 8.50 52.78
CA THR A 138 11.30 7.46 53.24
C THR A 138 9.92 7.62 52.59
N ARG A 139 9.44 6.56 51.94
CA ARG A 139 8.04 6.07 51.80
C ARG A 139 8.01 5.22 50.51
N GLY A 140 7.82 3.91 50.53
CA GLY A 140 6.98 3.11 51.41
C GLY A 140 5.69 2.75 50.68
N VAL A 141 5.77 1.84 49.71
CA VAL A 141 4.61 1.06 49.22
C VAL A 141 5.13 -0.34 48.87
N SER A 142 4.85 -1.29 49.76
CA SER A 142 5.09 -2.72 49.56
C SER A 142 4.00 -3.33 48.68
N LEU A 143 4.39 -4.20 47.74
CA LEU A 143 3.49 -5.13 47.06
C LEU A 143 3.98 -6.57 47.28
N PRO A 144 3.07 -7.55 47.41
CA PRO A 144 3.41 -8.91 47.81
C PRO A 144 3.99 -9.74 46.66
N SER A 145 5.01 -10.55 46.97
CA SER A 145 5.60 -11.55 46.09
C SER A 145 4.63 -12.72 45.86
N ILE A 146 4.27 -12.99 44.61
CA ILE A 146 3.53 -14.18 44.20
C ILE A 146 4.55 -15.30 43.94
N ALA A 147 4.39 -16.42 44.63
CA ALA A 147 5.20 -17.61 44.47
C ALA A 147 4.78 -18.36 43.20
N THR A 148 5.67 -18.42 42.20
CA THR A 148 5.51 -19.28 41.03
C THR A 148 6.38 -20.51 41.18
N LYS A 149 5.71 -21.66 41.15
CA LYS A 149 6.21 -23.03 41.25
C LYS A 149 6.99 -23.39 39.97
N GLU A 150 8.25 -23.78 40.12
CA GLU A 150 9.06 -24.32 39.02
C GLU A 150 8.55 -25.71 38.60
N GLU A 151 8.43 -25.91 37.29
CA GLU A 151 8.14 -27.19 36.65
C GLU A 151 9.27 -27.47 35.63
N PRO A 152 9.96 -28.62 35.70
CA PRO A 152 11.17 -28.87 34.91
C PRO A 152 10.89 -29.23 33.44
N SER A 153 11.73 -28.64 32.58
CA SER A 153 11.83 -28.83 31.13
C SER A 153 11.98 -30.28 30.66
N PRO A 154 11.65 -30.55 29.37
CA PRO A 154 12.36 -31.53 28.57
C PRO A 154 13.19 -30.87 27.45
N THR A 155 14.50 -31.04 27.58
CA THR A 155 15.49 -31.48 26.58
C THR A 155 15.17 -31.33 25.08
N SER A 156 16.10 -30.62 24.41
CA SER A 156 16.46 -30.42 22.99
C SER A 156 16.05 -31.49 21.93
N PRO A 157 16.15 -31.18 20.61
CA PRO A 157 17.44 -31.43 19.96
C PRO A 157 17.92 -30.43 18.89
N LEU A 158 19.24 -30.35 18.89
CA LEU A 158 20.24 -29.95 17.90
C LEU A 158 19.91 -30.47 16.47
N TRP A 159 19.96 -29.60 15.46
CA TRP A 159 19.99 -30.02 14.05
C TRP A 159 21.32 -29.59 13.40
N PRO A 160 22.01 -30.47 12.65
CA PRO A 160 23.27 -30.14 12.00
C PRO A 160 23.10 -29.42 10.67
N ALA A 161 24.08 -28.58 10.34
CA ALA A 161 24.26 -27.98 9.04
C ALA A 161 24.67 -29.02 7.98
N HIS A 162 24.05 -28.94 6.79
CA HIS A 162 24.52 -29.61 5.59
C HIS A 162 24.62 -28.61 4.45
N THR A 163 25.87 -28.31 4.08
CA THR A 163 26.26 -27.70 2.81
C THR A 163 26.29 -28.76 1.71
N ALA A 164 25.70 -28.47 0.54
CA ALA A 164 26.08 -29.09 -0.72
C ALA A 164 25.78 -28.14 -1.91
N PRO A 165 26.69 -28.03 -2.90
CA PRO A 165 26.48 -27.26 -4.12
C PRO A 165 25.96 -28.15 -5.26
N VAL A 166 25.07 -27.63 -6.10
CA VAL A 166 24.72 -28.27 -7.37
C VAL A 166 24.73 -27.20 -8.48
N SER A 167 25.71 -27.33 -9.36
CA SER A 167 25.79 -26.71 -10.69
C SER A 167 25.05 -27.57 -11.74
N TYR A 168 25.05 -27.06 -12.98
CA TYR A 168 24.54 -27.60 -14.25
C TYR A 168 23.14 -27.06 -14.62
N ALA A 169 23.02 -26.04 -15.50
CA ALA A 169 23.34 -25.97 -16.93
C ALA A 169 22.36 -26.72 -17.84
N ASN A 170 21.92 -25.99 -18.88
CA ASN A 170 21.34 -26.41 -20.16
C ASN A 170 19.80 -26.45 -20.33
N LEU A 171 19.34 -25.34 -20.93
CA LEU A 171 18.46 -25.23 -22.10
C LEU A 171 18.46 -26.48 -23.01
N PRO A 172 17.28 -26.90 -23.52
CA PRO A 172 17.09 -26.81 -24.98
C PRO A 172 15.71 -26.26 -25.41
N GLN A 173 15.75 -25.67 -26.61
CA GLN A 173 14.64 -25.23 -27.44
C GLN A 173 13.84 -26.42 -28.01
N HIS A 174 12.73 -26.09 -28.70
CA HIS A 174 11.86 -26.90 -29.56
C HIS A 174 10.58 -27.45 -28.90
N ALA A 175 9.42 -26.88 -29.26
CA ALA A 175 8.41 -27.56 -30.07
C ALA A 175 7.18 -26.66 -30.31
N THR A 176 6.97 -26.34 -31.58
CA THR A 176 5.74 -25.83 -32.18
C THR A 176 4.79 -27.01 -32.40
N VAL A 177 3.62 -27.10 -31.75
CA VAL A 177 2.49 -27.95 -32.18
C VAL A 177 1.16 -27.42 -31.62
N ASN A 178 0.27 -27.05 -32.55
CA ASN A 178 -1.20 -27.20 -32.64
C ASN A 178 -2.09 -26.80 -31.44
N THR A 179 -2.97 -25.80 -31.58
CA THR A 179 -4.35 -25.88 -32.13
C THR A 179 -5.21 -26.98 -31.53
N ASP A 180 -6.34 -26.51 -31.03
CA ASP A 180 -7.63 -27.18 -30.86
C ASP A 180 -7.90 -27.80 -29.47
N VAL A 181 -9.18 -27.81 -29.12
CA VAL A 181 -9.80 -28.22 -27.85
C VAL A 181 -9.93 -27.12 -26.78
N LEU A 182 -11.00 -26.34 -26.91
CA LEU A 182 -11.74 -25.83 -25.75
C LEU A 182 -13.23 -25.84 -26.08
N ASP A 183 -13.73 -27.05 -26.24
CA ASP A 183 -15.14 -27.37 -26.11
C ASP A 183 -15.48 -27.52 -24.62
N GLU A 184 -16.74 -27.25 -24.31
CA GLU A 184 -17.43 -27.78 -23.14
C GLU A 184 -17.08 -27.18 -21.76
N LEU A 185 -17.78 -26.12 -21.36
CA LEU A 185 -18.33 -25.93 -20.00
C LEU A 185 -19.42 -24.82 -20.02
N ASN A 186 -20.59 -25.16 -20.56
CA ASN A 186 -21.83 -24.38 -20.35
C ASN A 186 -22.60 -24.98 -19.15
N PRO A 187 -22.87 -24.23 -18.08
CA PRO A 187 -23.77 -24.70 -17.03
C PRO A 187 -25.25 -24.63 -17.49
N PRO A 188 -26.08 -25.62 -17.15
CA PRO A 188 -27.47 -25.69 -17.58
C PRO A 188 -28.34 -24.66 -16.85
N PHE A 189 -28.87 -23.69 -17.61
CA PHE A 189 -29.95 -22.81 -17.14
C PHE A 189 -31.23 -23.63 -16.91
N MET A 190 -31.69 -23.63 -15.67
CA MET A 190 -33.01 -24.12 -15.27
C MET A 190 -34.11 -23.45 -16.10
N ARG A 191 -34.79 -24.25 -16.94
CA ARG A 191 -36.02 -23.88 -17.65
C ARG A 191 -37.12 -23.59 -16.63
N LYS A 192 -37.63 -22.36 -16.64
CA LYS A 192 -38.86 -21.97 -15.96
C LYS A 192 -40.05 -22.27 -16.90
N PRO A 193 -41.11 -22.94 -16.44
CA PRO A 193 -42.25 -23.27 -17.29
C PRO A 193 -43.03 -22.02 -17.72
N SER A 194 -43.38 -22.00 -19.01
CA SER A 194 -44.27 -21.03 -19.65
C SER A 194 -45.62 -20.99 -18.98
N SER A 195 -46.05 -19.78 -18.59
CA SER A 195 -47.44 -19.46 -18.32
C SER A 195 -47.90 -18.54 -19.44
N ASP A 196 -48.52 -19.15 -20.45
CA ASP A 196 -49.23 -18.44 -21.51
C ASP A 196 -50.50 -17.82 -20.92
N GLY A 197 -50.49 -16.50 -20.85
CA GLY A 197 -51.68 -15.69 -20.61
C GLY A 197 -51.63 -14.47 -21.52
N PRO A 198 -52.71 -14.16 -22.26
CA PRO A 198 -52.74 -13.02 -23.19
C PRO A 198 -52.64 -11.72 -22.38
N ARG A 199 -51.48 -11.07 -22.46
CA ARG A 199 -51.24 -9.80 -21.77
C ARG A 199 -51.75 -8.65 -22.63
N PRO A 200 -52.61 -7.76 -22.11
CA PRO A 200 -53.10 -6.61 -22.88
C PRO A 200 -51.94 -5.65 -23.23
N PRO A 201 -52.02 -4.95 -24.37
CA PRO A 201 -51.00 -4.02 -24.81
C PRO A 201 -50.88 -2.89 -23.79
N ARG A 202 -49.79 -2.89 -23.03
CA ARG A 202 -49.40 -1.74 -22.22
C ARG A 202 -48.39 -0.95 -23.05
N ASP A 203 -48.83 0.20 -23.56
CA ASP A 203 -47.96 1.25 -24.04
C ASP A 203 -47.05 1.69 -22.89
N VAL A 204 -45.82 1.18 -22.87
CA VAL A 204 -44.80 1.58 -21.91
C VAL A 204 -44.10 2.81 -22.50
N PRO A 205 -44.19 4.00 -21.87
CA PRO A 205 -43.44 5.16 -22.33
C PRO A 205 -41.94 4.85 -22.27
N ALA A 206 -41.24 5.13 -23.38
CA ALA A 206 -39.82 4.89 -23.53
C ALA A 206 -39.05 5.44 -22.33
N ARG A 207 -38.50 4.53 -21.52
CA ARG A 207 -37.77 4.88 -20.30
C ARG A 207 -36.49 5.60 -20.71
N ILE A 208 -36.50 6.93 -20.59
CA ILE A 208 -35.32 7.77 -20.86
C ILE A 208 -34.20 7.29 -19.94
N LEU A 209 -33.20 6.65 -20.52
CA LEU A 209 -32.00 6.20 -19.81
C LEU A 209 -31.27 7.42 -19.28
N SER A 210 -30.93 7.41 -17.99
CA SER A 210 -30.07 8.43 -17.38
C SER A 210 -28.81 8.64 -18.24
N PRO A 211 -28.37 9.90 -18.47
CA PRO A 211 -27.18 10.21 -19.26
C PRO A 211 -25.94 9.41 -18.84
N VAL A 212 -25.82 9.08 -17.55
CA VAL A 212 -24.72 8.28 -17.00
C VAL A 212 -24.77 6.83 -17.49
N LYS A 213 -25.96 6.25 -17.62
CA LYS A 213 -26.13 4.89 -18.14
C LYS A 213 -25.86 4.84 -19.65
N GLN A 214 -26.21 5.90 -20.38
CA GLN A 214 -25.87 6.00 -21.80
C GLN A 214 -24.36 6.09 -22.00
N LEU A 215 -23.68 6.96 -21.23
CA LEU A 215 -22.21 7.08 -21.26
C LEU A 215 -21.51 5.75 -20.91
N ALA A 216 -21.97 5.06 -19.87
CA ALA A 216 -21.42 3.76 -19.50
C ALA A 216 -21.63 2.71 -20.61
N LYS A 217 -22.75 2.78 -21.32
CA LYS A 217 -23.03 1.89 -22.45
C LYS A 217 -22.15 2.22 -23.64
N ASP A 218 -21.93 3.50 -23.95
CA ASP A 218 -21.08 3.96 -25.05
C ASP A 218 -19.60 3.63 -24.80
N ILE A 219 -19.12 3.78 -23.56
CA ILE A 219 -17.76 3.36 -23.16
C ILE A 219 -17.59 1.85 -23.33
N ASN A 220 -18.53 1.06 -22.80
CA ASN A 220 -18.50 -0.40 -22.96
C ASN A 220 -18.59 -0.80 -24.43
N HIS A 221 -19.35 -0.07 -25.25
CA HIS A 221 -19.45 -0.35 -26.67
C HIS A 221 -18.17 0.01 -27.42
N GLY A 222 -17.49 1.10 -27.07
CA GLY A 222 -16.16 1.42 -27.61
C GLY A 222 -15.11 0.37 -27.26
N ILE A 223 -15.15 -0.15 -26.04
CA ILE A 223 -14.23 -1.20 -25.58
C ILE A 223 -14.52 -2.55 -26.27
N THR A 224 -15.80 -2.88 -26.49
CA THR A 224 -16.22 -4.18 -27.07
C THR A 224 -16.28 -4.19 -28.59
N SER A 225 -16.54 -3.05 -29.25
CA SER A 225 -16.58 -2.93 -30.71
C SER A 225 -15.19 -2.96 -31.34
N HIS A 226 -14.12 -2.76 -30.56
CA HIS A 226 -12.79 -3.20 -30.94
C HIS A 226 -12.66 -4.72 -30.76
N ARG A 227 -13.40 -5.46 -31.61
CA ARG A 227 -13.28 -6.91 -31.71
C ARG A 227 -11.81 -7.27 -31.98
N PRO A 228 -11.17 -8.12 -31.16
CA PRO A 228 -9.76 -8.46 -31.26
C PRO A 228 -9.53 -9.42 -32.45
N GLY A 229 -9.60 -8.88 -33.67
CA GLY A 229 -9.30 -9.62 -34.91
C GLY A 229 -7.87 -9.45 -35.39
N SER A 230 -7.19 -8.38 -34.97
CA SER A 230 -5.75 -8.20 -35.14
C SER A 230 -5.30 -7.02 -34.29
N SER A 231 -5.09 -7.26 -32.99
CA SER A 231 -4.26 -6.35 -32.20
C SER A 231 -2.83 -6.48 -32.73
N ARG A 232 -2.56 -5.78 -33.84
CA ARG A 232 -1.24 -5.71 -34.45
C ARG A 232 -0.32 -5.12 -33.39
N LYS A 233 0.50 -5.98 -32.79
CA LYS A 233 1.54 -5.55 -31.86
C LYS A 233 2.47 -4.65 -32.68
N PRO A 234 2.73 -3.41 -32.23
CA PRO A 234 3.63 -2.54 -32.96
C PRO A 234 4.99 -3.21 -33.03
N SER A 235 5.52 -3.33 -34.25
CA SER A 235 6.79 -3.96 -34.54
C SER A 235 7.98 -3.06 -34.22
N SER A 236 7.72 -1.77 -34.04
CA SER A 236 8.72 -0.75 -33.73
C SER A 236 8.18 0.30 -32.77
N HIS A 237 9.08 1.01 -32.10
CA HIS A 237 8.73 2.14 -31.23
C HIS A 237 8.04 3.29 -31.98
N ALA A 238 8.44 3.53 -33.23
CA ALA A 238 7.81 4.54 -34.09
C ALA A 238 6.34 4.17 -34.41
N GLU A 239 6.07 2.89 -34.68
CA GLU A 239 4.71 2.38 -34.90
C GLU A 239 3.87 2.49 -33.63
N PHE A 240 4.43 2.16 -32.45
CA PHE A 240 3.76 2.34 -31.17
C PHE A 240 3.37 3.80 -30.93
N ASN A 241 4.30 4.73 -31.15
CA ASN A 241 4.03 6.16 -31.00
C ASN A 241 2.96 6.63 -31.99
N ALA A 242 3.00 6.17 -33.24
CA ALA A 242 1.99 6.49 -34.24
C ALA A 242 0.60 5.98 -33.85
N MET A 243 0.50 4.78 -33.26
CA MET A 243 -0.76 4.24 -32.73
C MET A 243 -1.29 5.04 -31.54
N PHE A 244 -0.41 5.66 -30.75
CA PHE A 244 -0.80 6.42 -29.56
C PHE A 244 -1.21 7.88 -29.88
N LYS A 245 -0.71 8.46 -30.98
CA LYS A 245 -0.97 9.87 -31.38
C LYS A 245 -2.45 10.28 -31.40
N PRO A 246 -3.40 9.46 -31.90
CA PRO A 246 -4.83 9.82 -31.87
C PRO A 246 -5.38 9.97 -30.45
N TYR A 247 -4.95 9.10 -29.53
CA TYR A 247 -5.38 9.13 -28.13
C TYR A 247 -4.75 10.30 -27.38
N GLU A 248 -3.47 10.59 -27.64
CA GLU A 248 -2.80 11.78 -27.13
C GLU A 248 -3.58 13.05 -27.53
N LYS A 249 -3.94 13.18 -28.82
CA LYS A 249 -4.75 14.31 -29.31
C LYS A 249 -6.11 14.40 -28.62
N MET A 250 -6.79 13.27 -28.42
CA MET A 250 -8.08 13.21 -27.74
C MET A 250 -7.95 13.67 -26.27
N MET A 251 -6.92 13.20 -25.57
CA MET A 251 -6.65 13.57 -24.19
C MET A 251 -6.32 15.06 -24.06
N THR A 252 -5.47 15.59 -24.94
CA THR A 252 -5.14 17.02 -24.98
C THR A 252 -6.39 17.87 -25.24
N GLN A 253 -7.25 17.45 -26.17
CA GLN A 253 -8.49 18.16 -26.45
C GLN A 253 -9.48 18.09 -25.27
N PHE A 254 -9.56 16.95 -24.59
CA PHE A 254 -10.35 16.81 -23.38
C PHE A 254 -9.85 17.75 -22.27
N ILE A 255 -8.55 17.75 -21.97
CA ILE A 255 -7.93 18.64 -20.98
C ILE A 255 -8.23 20.10 -21.31
N HIS A 256 -8.01 20.50 -22.56
CA HIS A 256 -8.33 21.86 -23.02
C HIS A 256 -9.82 22.21 -22.82
N ASN A 257 -10.74 21.27 -23.05
CA ASN A 257 -12.17 21.48 -22.84
C ASN A 257 -12.54 21.59 -21.35
N VAL A 258 -11.82 20.88 -20.47
CA VAL A 258 -11.96 21.03 -19.01
C VAL A 258 -11.43 22.40 -18.56
N GLU A 259 -10.23 22.77 -18.98
CA GLU A 259 -9.57 24.03 -18.59
C GLU A 259 -10.32 25.27 -19.11
N SER A 260 -10.88 25.20 -20.32
CA SER A 260 -11.70 26.28 -20.89
C SER A 260 -13.12 26.35 -20.31
N GLY A 261 -13.48 25.47 -19.38
CA GLY A 261 -14.81 25.44 -18.77
C GLY A 261 -15.93 24.93 -19.68
N LYS A 262 -15.62 24.44 -20.90
CA LYS A 262 -16.63 23.92 -21.83
C LYS A 262 -17.40 22.73 -21.27
N LEU A 263 -16.80 21.97 -20.36
CA LEU A 263 -17.42 20.81 -19.70
C LEU A 263 -18.03 21.11 -18.33
N GLN A 264 -18.14 22.38 -17.92
CA GLN A 264 -18.72 22.78 -16.63
C GLN A 264 -20.17 22.30 -16.47
N HIS A 265 -20.96 22.32 -17.54
CA HIS A 265 -22.34 21.82 -17.55
C HIS A 265 -22.46 20.31 -17.27
N LEU A 266 -21.38 19.55 -17.37
CA LEU A 266 -21.30 18.13 -17.02
C LEU A 266 -20.81 17.91 -15.58
N GLY A 267 -20.62 18.97 -14.79
CA GLY A 267 -20.11 18.89 -13.41
C GLY A 267 -18.58 18.79 -13.31
N TRP A 268 -17.86 19.03 -14.40
CA TRP A 268 -16.40 19.10 -14.42
C TRP A 268 -15.97 20.55 -14.25
N GLU A 269 -16.05 21.05 -13.01
CA GLU A 269 -15.49 22.38 -12.70
C GLU A 269 -13.97 22.29 -12.64
N PRO A 270 -13.21 23.16 -13.34
CA PRO A 270 -11.78 23.24 -13.17
C PRO A 270 -11.50 23.70 -11.74
N SER A 271 -11.20 22.75 -10.85
CA SER A 271 -10.76 23.00 -9.48
C SER A 271 -9.32 23.52 -9.49
N LEU A 272 -9.11 24.66 -10.15
CA LEU A 272 -7.95 25.51 -9.97
C LEU A 272 -8.08 26.21 -8.62
N HIS A 273 -8.06 25.42 -7.54
CA HIS A 273 -7.57 25.92 -6.27
C HIS A 273 -6.11 26.29 -6.50
N LYS A 274 -5.87 27.55 -6.86
CA LYS A 274 -4.53 28.12 -6.88
C LYS A 274 -3.89 27.78 -5.54
N ALA A 275 -2.85 26.96 -5.56
CA ALA A 275 -1.97 26.80 -4.43
C ALA A 275 -1.21 28.13 -4.28
N THR A 276 -1.81 29.06 -3.54
CA THR A 276 -1.14 30.24 -2.98
C THR A 276 -0.57 29.90 -1.61
#